data_AF-A0A1I0NR10-F1
#
_entry.id   AF-A0A1I0NR10-F1
#
_cell.length_a   1.000
_cell.length_b   1.000
_cell.length_c   1.000
_cell.angle_alpha   90.00
_cell.angle_beta   90.00
_cell.angle_gamma   90.00
#
_symmetry.space_group_name_H-M   'P 1'
#
loop_
_entity.id
_entity.type
_entity.pdbx_description
1 polymer ?
#
loop_
_entity_poly.entity_id
_entity_poly.type
_entity_poly.pdbx_seq_one_letter_code
_entity_poly.pdbx_strand_id
1 'polypeptide(L)'
;MTRLLEFIVALVIVAVLGVVVGVAMPSTGHVEREMLISKDLRQVYDVFSNFRRFPDYTVLRSFDPKVQFELSGKAYGVGSKISWKAADEKVGDGSLEIASIDPNFAQVTDAGKGTIVWNVDNAWRGDDKKFTIKLERTGRSQKLVKVNWAYDVSYGFNLINRFSNLYIHGDPDALIQFSLSNLQNLMASIPNIDYSKMVPSIVETPAKPVLLVSTTAPRTLDDVDTASDKAMAEIQAAAKKLGVNVVGPRITFTTNWGDQNYTFDVAAEIDATTLKINGQDVELTAAQRPALDAAAPAEASTAAAPAAADAGAAPGSKDKFGRVIVDGNVKAVLAFGGKALKAEWNGTGAGLPQTRQMLTAYSQTHGYKYDDVTYRAYDIQVKAPVNNKGTIEGYDEQKFEIYLPLQGDNIPDQTPEQEAGMKQPGLEESAPAGSSTAPAAAGTAPAPAGTAPAPAGTAAQ
;
A
#
# COMPACT_ATOMS: atom_id res chain seq x y z
N MET A 1 -30.03 5.51 -70.41
CA MET A 1 -30.69 4.59 -69.46
C MET A 1 -29.82 3.39 -69.08
N THR A 2 -29.04 2.81 -70.01
CA THR A 2 -28.12 1.68 -69.73
C THR A 2 -27.07 1.96 -68.64
N ARG A 3 -26.49 3.18 -68.60
CA ARG A 3 -25.52 3.57 -67.57
C ARG A 3 -26.07 3.63 -66.13
N LEU A 4 -27.35 3.96 -65.98
CA LEU A 4 -28.02 3.97 -64.67
C LEU A 4 -28.28 2.53 -64.19
N LEU A 5 -28.69 1.65 -65.10
CA LEU A 5 -28.88 0.23 -64.82
C LEU A 5 -27.56 -0.44 -64.41
N GLU A 6 -26.47 -0.19 -65.16
CA GLU A 6 -25.11 -0.68 -64.84
C GLU A 6 -24.65 -0.22 -63.44
N PHE A 7 -24.90 1.04 -63.09
CA PHE A 7 -24.55 1.58 -61.77
C PHE A 7 -25.35 0.90 -60.64
N ILE A 8 -26.66 0.71 -60.83
CA ILE A 8 -27.51 0.03 -59.84
C ILE A 8 -27.07 -1.44 -59.68
N VAL A 9 -26.81 -2.15 -60.79
CA VAL A 9 -26.34 -3.54 -60.75
C VAL A 9 -24.99 -3.65 -60.05
N ALA A 10 -24.05 -2.74 -60.34
CA ALA A 10 -22.76 -2.71 -59.64
C ALA A 10 -22.95 -2.47 -58.13
N LEU A 11 -23.83 -1.54 -57.73
CA LEU A 11 -24.13 -1.25 -56.33
C LEU A 11 -24.75 -2.47 -55.62
N VAL A 12 -25.66 -3.18 -56.29
CA VAL A 12 -26.26 -4.43 -55.76
C VAL A 12 -25.20 -5.51 -55.61
N ILE A 13 -24.31 -5.70 -56.59
CA ILE A 13 -23.22 -6.68 -56.49
C ILE A 13 -22.30 -6.34 -55.31
N VAL A 14 -21.92 -5.07 -55.14
CA VAL A 14 -21.09 -4.61 -54.01
C VAL A 14 -21.81 -4.84 -52.68
N ALA A 15 -23.12 -4.56 -52.61
CA ALA A 15 -23.91 -4.81 -51.41
C ALA A 15 -23.97 -6.30 -51.07
N VAL A 16 -24.24 -7.17 -52.04
CA VAL A 16 -24.26 -8.63 -51.87
C VAL A 16 -22.89 -9.14 -51.42
N LEU A 17 -21.81 -8.70 -52.07
CA LEU A 17 -20.45 -9.04 -51.66
C LEU A 17 -20.15 -8.57 -50.23
N GLY A 18 -20.57 -7.35 -49.88
CA GLY A 18 -20.43 -6.82 -48.52
C GLY A 18 -21.15 -7.68 -47.47
N VAL A 19 -22.35 -8.17 -47.78
CA VAL A 19 -23.08 -9.10 -46.90
C VAL A 19 -22.34 -10.44 -46.80
N VAL A 20 -21.90 -11.03 -47.91
CA VAL A 20 -21.19 -12.31 -47.92
C VAL A 20 -19.90 -12.23 -47.09
N VAL A 21 -19.10 -11.19 -47.29
CA VAL A 21 -17.88 -10.93 -46.49
C VAL A 21 -18.24 -10.69 -45.02
N GLY A 22 -19.28 -9.92 -44.74
CA GLY A 22 -19.76 -9.68 -43.38
C GLY A 22 -20.17 -10.95 -42.64
N VAL A 23 -20.86 -11.88 -43.31
CA VAL A 23 -21.23 -13.19 -42.74
C VAL A 23 -20.01 -14.09 -42.56
N ALA A 24 -19.03 -14.02 -43.46
CA ALA A 24 -17.79 -14.80 -43.37
C ALA A 24 -16.83 -14.31 -42.27
N MET A 25 -16.97 -13.06 -41.79
CA MET A 25 -16.13 -12.54 -40.72
C MET A 25 -16.44 -13.16 -39.35
N PRO A 26 -15.43 -13.26 -38.45
CA PRO A 26 -15.60 -13.77 -37.10
C PRO A 26 -16.72 -13.06 -36.34
N SER A 27 -17.53 -13.84 -35.62
CA SER A 27 -18.60 -13.32 -34.75
C SER A 27 -18.08 -12.82 -33.41
N THR A 28 -16.81 -13.05 -33.10
CA THR A 28 -16.14 -12.62 -31.87
C THR A 28 -14.81 -11.97 -32.21
N GLY A 29 -14.38 -11.07 -31.33
CA GLY A 29 -13.09 -10.43 -31.40
C GLY A 29 -12.29 -10.69 -30.13
N HIS A 30 -10.98 -10.86 -30.27
CA HIS A 30 -10.07 -11.09 -29.17
C HIS A 30 -8.76 -10.33 -29.39
N VAL A 31 -8.27 -9.64 -28.37
CA VAL A 31 -6.95 -8.99 -28.34
C VAL A 31 -6.33 -9.27 -26.99
N GLU A 32 -5.04 -9.56 -26.96
CA GLU A 32 -4.30 -9.71 -25.72
C GLU A 32 -2.91 -9.07 -25.79
N ARG A 33 -2.46 -8.58 -24.63
CA ARG A 33 -1.10 -8.12 -24.41
C ARG A 33 -0.57 -8.71 -23.12
N GLU A 34 0.74 -8.93 -23.07
CA GLU A 34 1.41 -9.42 -21.88
C GLU A 34 2.55 -8.51 -21.45
N MET A 35 2.81 -8.48 -20.15
CA MET A 35 3.91 -7.74 -19.54
C MET A 35 4.44 -8.52 -18.34
N LEU A 36 5.76 -8.46 -18.12
CA LEU A 36 6.40 -8.98 -16.91
C LEU A 36 6.63 -7.83 -15.92
N ILE A 37 6.11 -7.98 -14.71
CA ILE A 37 6.26 -7.01 -13.63
C ILE A 37 7.13 -7.63 -12.51
N SER A 38 8.15 -6.91 -12.07
CA SER A 38 9.07 -7.33 -11.01
C SER A 38 8.55 -6.93 -9.62
N LYS A 39 7.46 -7.57 -9.20
CA LYS A 39 6.75 -7.35 -7.92
C LYS A 39 6.18 -8.65 -7.37
N ASP A 40 5.77 -8.66 -6.10
CA ASP A 40 4.99 -9.78 -5.57
C ASP A 40 3.59 -9.86 -6.19
N LEU A 41 3.07 -11.09 -6.32
CA LEU A 41 1.75 -11.38 -6.87
C LEU A 41 0.64 -10.64 -6.13
N ARG A 42 0.70 -10.57 -4.79
CA ARG A 42 -0.28 -9.87 -3.95
C ARG A 42 -0.41 -8.41 -4.37
N GLN A 43 0.73 -7.74 -4.60
CA GLN A 43 0.75 -6.33 -4.99
C GLN A 43 0.11 -6.11 -6.36
N VAL A 44 0.48 -6.92 -7.36
CA VAL A 44 -0.08 -6.79 -8.71
C VAL A 44 -1.58 -7.11 -8.71
N TYR A 45 -1.98 -8.16 -8.00
CA TYR A 45 -3.37 -8.54 -7.82
C TYR A 45 -4.20 -7.42 -7.19
N ASP A 46 -3.68 -6.79 -6.13
CA ASP A 46 -4.39 -5.71 -5.43
C ASP A 46 -4.62 -4.48 -6.30
N VAL A 47 -3.77 -4.21 -7.30
CA VAL A 47 -4.02 -3.12 -8.26
C VAL A 47 -5.18 -3.42 -9.21
N PHE A 48 -5.41 -4.70 -9.55
CA PHE A 48 -6.47 -5.11 -10.47
C PHE A 48 -7.78 -5.53 -9.77
N SER A 49 -7.73 -5.81 -8.47
CA SER A 49 -8.90 -6.23 -7.68
C SER A 49 -9.74 -5.05 -7.17
N ASN A 50 -9.39 -3.83 -7.56
CA ASN A 50 -10.19 -2.60 -7.38
C ASN A 50 -9.79 -1.57 -8.45
N PHE A 51 -10.45 -0.41 -8.45
CA PHE A 51 -10.21 0.64 -9.43
C PHE A 51 -9.62 1.95 -8.89
N ARG A 52 -9.21 2.02 -7.61
CA ARG A 52 -8.67 3.27 -7.03
C ARG A 52 -7.42 3.77 -7.76
N ARG A 53 -6.57 2.86 -8.22
CA ARG A 53 -5.35 3.15 -9.00
C ARG A 53 -5.58 3.18 -10.50
N PHE A 54 -6.75 2.79 -11.01
CA PHE A 54 -7.02 2.79 -12.45
C PHE A 54 -6.71 4.14 -13.11
N PRO A 55 -7.10 5.30 -12.54
CA PRO A 55 -6.73 6.61 -13.09
C PRO A 55 -5.23 6.88 -13.18
N ASP A 56 -4.40 6.16 -12.42
CA ASP A 56 -2.95 6.39 -12.35
C ASP A 56 -2.18 5.61 -13.43
N TYR A 57 -2.74 4.54 -13.97
CA TYR A 57 -2.10 3.76 -15.04
C TYR A 57 -2.90 3.72 -16.35
N THR A 58 -4.18 4.07 -16.35
CA THR A 58 -4.96 4.08 -17.58
C THR A 58 -4.45 5.09 -18.60
N VAL A 59 -4.42 4.73 -19.88
CA VAL A 59 -4.04 5.67 -20.97
C VAL A 59 -5.08 6.77 -21.20
N LEU A 60 -6.29 6.65 -20.64
CA LEU A 60 -7.38 7.61 -20.89
C LEU A 60 -6.97 9.05 -20.54
N ARG A 61 -6.21 9.26 -19.45
CA ARG A 61 -5.68 10.59 -19.08
C ARG A 61 -4.65 11.15 -20.06
N SER A 62 -3.96 10.28 -20.80
CA SER A 62 -3.02 10.69 -21.84
C SER A 62 -3.73 11.24 -23.08
N PHE A 63 -4.97 10.79 -23.32
CA PHE A 63 -5.81 11.28 -24.42
C PHE A 63 -6.69 12.47 -23.99
N ASP A 64 -7.34 12.37 -22.83
CA ASP A 64 -8.11 13.47 -22.23
C ASP A 64 -7.60 13.79 -20.82
N PRO A 65 -6.77 14.85 -20.65
CA PRO A 65 -6.29 15.26 -19.33
C PRO A 65 -7.39 15.70 -18.35
N LYS A 66 -8.61 15.98 -18.83
CA LYS A 66 -9.76 16.43 -18.03
C LYS A 66 -10.77 15.32 -17.74
N VAL A 67 -10.48 14.07 -18.14
CA VAL A 67 -11.34 12.92 -17.85
C VAL A 67 -11.64 12.83 -16.35
N GLN A 68 -12.92 12.66 -16.02
CA GLN A 68 -13.40 12.56 -14.65
C GLN A 68 -13.70 11.11 -14.34
N PHE A 69 -13.22 10.62 -13.20
CA PHE A 69 -13.45 9.25 -12.75
C PHE A 69 -14.33 9.24 -11.50
N GLU A 70 -15.25 8.28 -11.45
CA GLU A 70 -16.13 8.08 -10.31
C GLU A 70 -16.12 6.59 -9.91
N LEU A 71 -15.76 6.33 -8.65
CA LEU A 71 -15.79 5.00 -8.06
C LEU A 71 -17.21 4.72 -7.51
N SER A 72 -17.70 3.51 -7.71
CA SER A 72 -18.99 3.08 -7.17
C SER A 72 -19.02 1.57 -6.89
N GLY A 73 -20.12 1.09 -6.32
CA GLY A 73 -20.24 -0.33 -5.95
C GLY A 73 -19.35 -0.69 -4.76
N LYS A 74 -18.83 -1.92 -4.74
CA LYS A 74 -17.95 -2.37 -3.66
C LYS A 74 -16.58 -1.70 -3.73
N ALA A 75 -15.95 -1.54 -2.56
CA ALA A 75 -14.59 -1.06 -2.48
C ALA A 75 -13.61 -2.01 -3.19
N TYR A 76 -13.84 -3.32 -3.06
CA TYR A 76 -12.93 -4.37 -3.52
C TYR A 76 -13.68 -5.52 -4.17
N GLY A 77 -12.97 -6.23 -5.05
CA GLY A 77 -13.43 -7.47 -5.63
C GLY A 77 -14.71 -7.35 -6.47
N VAL A 78 -15.44 -8.45 -6.56
CA VAL A 78 -16.64 -8.57 -7.41
C VAL A 78 -17.68 -7.52 -7.04
N GLY A 79 -18.15 -6.76 -8.05
CA GLY A 79 -19.09 -5.65 -7.90
C GLY A 79 -18.44 -4.30 -7.60
N SER A 80 -17.11 -4.21 -7.54
CA SER A 80 -16.41 -2.92 -7.58
C SER A 80 -16.54 -2.30 -8.97
N LYS A 81 -16.76 -0.99 -9.05
CA LYS A 81 -17.00 -0.26 -10.30
C LYS A 81 -16.22 1.04 -10.39
N ILE A 82 -15.85 1.41 -11.61
CA ILE A 82 -15.39 2.75 -11.95
C ILE A 82 -16.09 3.21 -13.23
N SER A 83 -16.52 4.45 -13.27
CA SER A 83 -17.01 5.09 -14.49
C SER A 83 -16.16 6.31 -14.81
N TRP A 84 -16.16 6.72 -16.07
CA TRP A 84 -15.54 7.96 -16.49
C TRP A 84 -16.39 8.74 -17.47
N LYS A 85 -16.20 10.05 -17.42
CA LYS A 85 -16.74 11.04 -18.36
C LYS A 85 -15.60 11.76 -19.04
N ALA A 86 -15.59 11.74 -20.37
CA ALA A 86 -14.56 12.38 -21.18
C ALA A 86 -15.17 13.46 -22.08
N ALA A 87 -14.41 14.54 -22.27
CA ALA A 87 -14.77 15.60 -23.22
C ALA A 87 -14.28 15.25 -24.63
N ASP A 88 -13.20 14.48 -24.76
CA ASP A 88 -12.71 14.00 -26.04
C ASP A 88 -13.55 12.81 -26.53
N GLU A 89 -14.19 12.98 -27.70
CA GLU A 89 -15.01 11.94 -28.34
C GLU A 89 -14.23 10.65 -28.63
N LYS A 90 -12.91 10.73 -28.81
CA LYS A 90 -12.05 9.56 -29.04
C LYS A 90 -11.93 8.69 -27.80
N VAL A 91 -11.96 9.29 -26.61
CA VAL A 91 -11.97 8.54 -25.35
C VAL A 91 -13.37 8.02 -25.07
N GLY A 92 -14.35 8.92 -25.18
CA GLY A 92 -15.74 8.64 -24.87
C GLY A 92 -15.98 8.28 -23.40
N ASP A 93 -17.25 8.18 -23.06
CA ASP A 93 -17.68 7.74 -21.74
C ASP A 93 -17.58 6.21 -21.63
N GLY A 94 -17.39 5.72 -20.41
CA GLY A 94 -17.46 4.29 -20.15
C GLY A 94 -17.41 3.93 -18.67
N SER A 95 -17.48 2.64 -18.40
CA SER A 95 -17.34 2.07 -17.08
C SER A 95 -16.76 0.66 -17.11
N LEU A 96 -16.16 0.28 -15.98
CA LEU A 96 -15.67 -1.06 -15.70
C LEU A 96 -16.33 -1.56 -14.42
N GLU A 97 -16.65 -2.85 -14.39
CA GLU A 97 -17.13 -3.55 -13.22
C GLU A 97 -16.38 -4.88 -13.07
N ILE A 98 -15.88 -5.18 -11.87
CA ILE A 98 -15.29 -6.49 -11.60
C ILE A 98 -16.40 -7.53 -11.55
N ALA A 99 -16.46 -8.39 -12.57
CA ALA A 99 -17.48 -9.41 -12.74
C ALA A 99 -17.14 -10.71 -11.99
N SER A 100 -15.87 -11.12 -11.99
CA SER A 100 -15.42 -12.32 -11.30
C SER A 100 -13.94 -12.25 -10.93
N ILE A 101 -13.58 -13.03 -9.91
CA ILE A 101 -12.20 -13.22 -9.44
C ILE A 101 -12.04 -14.70 -9.07
N ASP A 102 -10.97 -15.33 -9.57
CA ASP A 102 -10.61 -16.72 -9.26
C ASP A 102 -9.09 -16.90 -9.17
N PRO A 103 -8.52 -17.41 -8.06
CA PRO A 103 -9.19 -17.80 -6.83
C PRO A 103 -9.57 -16.57 -6.00
N ASN A 104 -10.30 -16.79 -4.90
CA ASN A 104 -10.66 -15.70 -4.01
C ASN A 104 -9.42 -15.01 -3.41
N PHE A 105 -9.66 -13.82 -2.85
CA PHE A 105 -8.65 -12.95 -2.26
C PHE A 105 -7.66 -13.68 -1.32
N ALA A 106 -8.14 -14.57 -0.46
CA ALA A 106 -7.31 -15.27 0.51
C ALA A 106 -6.37 -16.31 -0.10
N GLN A 107 -6.72 -16.82 -1.28
CA GLN A 107 -6.07 -17.97 -1.89
C GLN A 107 -5.09 -17.58 -3.01
N VAL A 108 -5.11 -16.33 -3.48
CA VAL A 108 -4.31 -15.92 -4.66
C VAL A 108 -2.80 -16.07 -4.44
N THR A 109 -2.31 -15.75 -3.24
CA THR A 109 -0.89 -15.85 -2.91
C THR A 109 -0.39 -17.30 -2.96
N ASP A 110 -1.19 -18.23 -2.43
CA ASP A 110 -0.83 -19.65 -2.37
C ASP A 110 -1.01 -20.34 -3.72
N ALA A 111 -2.05 -19.96 -4.47
CA ALA A 111 -2.29 -20.47 -5.81
C ALA A 111 -1.19 -20.06 -6.80
N GLY A 112 -0.50 -18.94 -6.55
CA GLY A 112 0.56 -18.42 -7.42
C GLY A 112 0.06 -17.89 -8.77
N LYS A 113 -1.26 -17.86 -8.98
CA LYS A 113 -1.94 -17.36 -10.17
C LYS A 113 -3.35 -16.87 -9.82
N GLY A 114 -3.91 -16.00 -10.66
CA GLY A 114 -5.27 -15.52 -10.53
C GLY A 114 -5.83 -14.97 -11.84
N THR A 115 -7.15 -15.00 -11.96
CA THR A 115 -7.90 -14.45 -13.10
C THR A 115 -8.93 -13.47 -12.56
N ILE A 116 -8.96 -12.27 -13.13
CA ILE A 116 -9.92 -11.21 -12.82
C ILE A 116 -10.62 -10.84 -14.12
N VAL A 117 -11.95 -10.84 -14.12
CA VAL A 117 -12.76 -10.43 -15.27
C VAL A 117 -13.44 -9.12 -14.97
N TRP A 118 -13.29 -8.15 -15.87
CA TRP A 118 -14.03 -6.89 -15.84
C TRP A 118 -15.04 -6.83 -16.98
N ASN A 119 -16.28 -6.48 -16.68
CA ASN A 119 -17.24 -6.08 -17.69
C ASN A 119 -16.89 -4.67 -18.17
N VAL A 120 -17.01 -4.45 -19.47
CA VAL A 120 -16.72 -3.16 -20.12
C VAL A 120 -18.02 -2.61 -20.69
N ASP A 121 -18.42 -1.43 -20.24
CA ASP A 121 -19.53 -0.68 -20.85
C ASP A 121 -19.01 0.63 -21.42
N ASN A 122 -19.07 0.77 -22.73
CA ASN A 122 -18.62 1.96 -23.46
C ASN A 122 -19.20 1.95 -24.90
N ALA A 123 -18.85 2.99 -25.66
CA ALA A 123 -19.28 3.17 -27.05
C ALA A 123 -18.62 2.24 -28.08
N TRP A 124 -17.68 1.37 -27.69
CA TRP A 124 -17.07 0.42 -28.62
C TRP A 124 -18.10 -0.56 -29.16
N ARG A 125 -17.89 -0.98 -30.41
CA ARG A 125 -18.80 -1.85 -31.14
C ARG A 125 -18.81 -3.26 -30.56
N GLY A 126 -19.98 -3.89 -30.59
CA GLY A 126 -20.21 -5.22 -30.05
C GLY A 126 -20.77 -5.21 -28.63
N ASP A 127 -21.18 -6.41 -28.22
CA ASP A 127 -21.88 -6.74 -27.00
C ASP A 127 -21.01 -7.68 -26.14
N ASP A 128 -21.39 -7.85 -24.86
CA ASP A 128 -20.68 -8.72 -23.90
C ASP A 128 -19.17 -8.44 -23.81
N LYS A 129 -18.81 -7.15 -23.86
CA LYS A 129 -17.42 -6.69 -23.83
C LYS A 129 -16.78 -6.96 -22.47
N LYS A 130 -15.63 -7.63 -22.47
CA LYS A 130 -14.93 -8.04 -21.24
C LYS A 130 -13.45 -7.82 -21.35
N PHE A 131 -12.84 -7.39 -20.24
CA PHE A 131 -11.41 -7.55 -20.04
C PHE A 131 -11.15 -8.76 -19.16
N THR A 132 -10.20 -9.60 -19.56
CA THR A 132 -9.73 -10.74 -18.76
C THR A 132 -8.27 -10.50 -18.39
N ILE A 133 -8.00 -10.37 -17.09
CA ILE A 133 -6.65 -10.17 -16.55
C ILE A 133 -6.21 -11.48 -15.90
N LYS A 134 -5.19 -12.12 -16.45
CA LYS A 134 -4.54 -13.32 -15.90
C LYS A 134 -3.19 -12.94 -15.31
N LEU A 135 -2.98 -13.35 -14.07
CA LEU A 135 -1.77 -13.13 -13.29
C LEU A 135 -1.13 -14.48 -12.99
N GLU A 136 0.17 -14.61 -13.18
CA GLU A 136 0.92 -15.83 -12.89
C GLU A 136 2.33 -15.50 -12.39
N ARG A 137 2.75 -16.09 -11.28
CA ARG A 137 4.15 -16.02 -10.85
C ARG A 137 5.03 -16.77 -11.84
N THR A 138 6.13 -16.14 -12.23
CA THR A 138 7.05 -16.67 -13.24
C THR A 138 8.50 -16.34 -12.90
N GLY A 139 9.41 -16.92 -13.70
CA GLY A 139 10.85 -16.83 -13.51
C GLY A 139 11.38 -17.81 -12.47
N ARG A 140 12.69 -18.09 -12.55
CA ARG A 140 13.37 -19.09 -11.68
C ARG A 140 13.24 -18.79 -10.18
N SER A 141 13.06 -17.51 -9.83
CA SER A 141 12.92 -17.05 -8.44
C SER A 141 11.47 -16.79 -8.03
N GLN A 142 10.48 -16.97 -8.92
CA GLN A 142 9.06 -16.65 -8.66
C GLN A 142 8.82 -15.19 -8.22
N LYS A 143 9.75 -14.27 -8.56
CA LYS A 143 9.71 -12.83 -8.22
C LYS A 143 9.16 -11.96 -9.35
N LEU A 144 8.78 -12.57 -10.46
CA LEU A 144 8.15 -11.88 -11.58
C LEU A 144 6.69 -12.31 -11.65
N VAL A 145 5.81 -11.39 -12.01
CA VAL A 145 4.42 -11.68 -12.31
C VAL A 145 4.20 -11.42 -13.79
N LYS A 146 3.78 -12.45 -14.51
CA LYS A 146 3.25 -12.30 -15.87
C LYS A 146 1.81 -11.81 -15.77
N VAL A 147 1.56 -10.64 -16.33
CA VAL A 147 0.23 -10.06 -16.50
C VAL A 147 -0.17 -10.25 -17.96
N ASN A 148 -1.20 -11.03 -18.22
CA ASN A 148 -1.85 -11.12 -19.53
C ASN A 148 -3.20 -10.42 -19.42
N TRP A 149 -3.37 -9.34 -20.18
CA TRP A 149 -4.60 -8.57 -20.21
C TRP A 149 -5.22 -8.72 -21.61
N ALA A 150 -6.36 -9.38 -21.65
CA ALA A 150 -7.13 -9.64 -22.85
C ALA A 150 -8.42 -8.82 -22.89
N TYR A 151 -8.91 -8.55 -24.10
CA TYR A 151 -10.21 -7.99 -24.41
C TYR A 151 -10.98 -8.96 -25.31
N ASP A 152 -12.20 -9.29 -24.90
CA ASP A 152 -13.11 -10.17 -25.61
C ASP A 152 -14.41 -9.40 -25.92
N VAL A 153 -14.94 -9.58 -27.13
CA VAL A 153 -16.20 -8.95 -27.57
C VAL A 153 -17.00 -9.86 -28.49
N SER A 154 -18.32 -9.83 -28.36
CA SER A 154 -19.25 -10.52 -29.26
C SER A 154 -19.87 -9.53 -30.25
N TYR A 155 -19.73 -9.79 -31.55
CA TYR A 155 -20.36 -8.98 -32.60
C TYR A 155 -21.71 -9.57 -33.07
N GLY A 156 -22.01 -10.81 -32.69
CA GLY A 156 -23.27 -11.49 -33.02
C GLY A 156 -23.49 -11.66 -34.53
N PHE A 157 -24.74 -11.57 -34.99
CA PHE A 157 -25.12 -11.59 -36.42
C PHE A 157 -25.25 -10.20 -37.04
N ASN A 158 -24.96 -9.13 -36.29
CA ASN A 158 -25.01 -7.78 -36.83
C ASN A 158 -23.81 -7.58 -37.78
N LEU A 159 -24.09 -7.48 -39.08
CA LEU A 159 -23.08 -7.34 -40.14
C LEU A 159 -22.17 -6.13 -39.89
N ILE A 160 -22.72 -5.00 -39.46
CA ILE A 160 -21.96 -3.77 -39.19
C ILE A 160 -21.00 -3.98 -38.02
N ASN A 161 -21.43 -4.67 -36.96
CA ASN A 161 -20.57 -4.99 -35.84
C ASN A 161 -19.43 -5.94 -36.25
N ARG A 162 -19.68 -6.90 -37.14
CA ARG A 162 -18.62 -7.80 -37.63
C ARG A 162 -17.53 -7.09 -38.42
N PHE A 163 -17.86 -6.05 -39.20
CA PHE A 163 -16.85 -5.19 -39.82
C PHE A 163 -15.96 -4.46 -38.81
N SER A 164 -16.44 -4.28 -37.58
CA SER A 164 -15.64 -3.66 -36.50
C SER A 164 -14.48 -4.55 -36.04
N ASN A 165 -14.53 -5.86 -36.33
CA ASN A 165 -13.42 -6.76 -36.03
C ASN A 165 -12.12 -6.35 -36.74
N LEU A 166 -12.20 -5.69 -37.90
CA LEU A 166 -11.03 -5.15 -38.61
C LEU A 166 -10.30 -4.05 -37.82
N TYR A 167 -10.97 -3.44 -36.86
CA TYR A 167 -10.48 -2.31 -36.06
C TYR A 167 -10.26 -2.70 -34.59
N ILE A 168 -10.33 -3.98 -34.25
CA ILE A 168 -10.16 -4.42 -32.85
C ILE A 168 -8.75 -4.10 -32.31
N HIS A 169 -7.75 -4.05 -33.20
CA HIS A 169 -6.39 -3.59 -32.90
C HIS A 169 -6.24 -2.05 -32.86
N GLY A 170 -7.35 -1.31 -32.85
CA GLY A 170 -7.39 0.13 -32.65
C GLY A 170 -7.45 0.49 -31.17
N ASP A 171 -8.56 1.10 -30.75
CA ASP A 171 -8.70 1.64 -29.39
C ASP A 171 -8.61 0.59 -28.26
N PRO A 172 -9.20 -0.63 -28.37
CA PRO A 172 -9.07 -1.63 -27.30
C PRO A 172 -7.62 -2.09 -27.08
N ASP A 173 -6.88 -2.32 -28.16
CA ASP A 173 -5.49 -2.75 -28.13
C ASP A 173 -4.57 -1.64 -27.60
N ALA A 174 -4.76 -0.41 -28.08
CA ALA A 174 -4.04 0.75 -27.60
C ALA A 174 -4.31 0.98 -26.10
N LEU A 175 -5.56 0.82 -25.65
CA LEU A 175 -5.91 0.94 -24.24
C LEU A 175 -5.12 -0.06 -23.39
N ILE A 176 -5.11 -1.34 -23.78
CA ILE A 176 -4.39 -2.37 -23.02
C ILE A 176 -2.87 -2.09 -23.06
N GLN A 177 -2.30 -1.90 -24.25
CA GLN A 177 -0.85 -1.77 -24.43
C GLN A 177 -0.28 -0.60 -23.62
N PHE A 178 -0.83 0.60 -23.78
CA PHE A 178 -0.32 1.78 -23.10
C PHE A 178 -0.63 1.76 -21.60
N SER A 179 -1.78 1.20 -21.19
CA SER A 179 -2.10 1.05 -19.77
C SER A 179 -1.18 0.04 -19.07
N LEU A 180 -0.77 -1.03 -19.74
CA LEU A 180 0.24 -1.97 -19.21
C LEU A 180 1.63 -1.30 -19.08
N SER A 181 2.03 -0.48 -20.04
CA SER A 181 3.28 0.29 -19.93
C SER A 181 3.26 1.28 -18.76
N ASN A 182 2.15 2.01 -18.60
CA ASN A 182 1.98 2.92 -17.46
C ASN A 182 1.89 2.16 -16.14
N LEU A 183 1.24 0.99 -16.11
CA LEU A 183 1.19 0.13 -14.93
C LEU A 183 2.59 -0.31 -14.50
N GLN A 184 3.47 -0.63 -15.44
CA GLN A 184 4.87 -0.95 -15.12
C GLN A 184 5.56 0.22 -14.38
N ASN A 185 5.35 1.46 -14.85
CA ASN A 185 5.88 2.66 -14.19
C ASN A 185 5.24 2.88 -12.81
N LEU A 186 3.92 2.72 -12.70
CA LEU A 186 3.20 2.81 -11.44
C LEU A 186 3.74 1.81 -10.41
N MET A 187 3.87 0.54 -10.81
CA MET A 187 4.41 -0.50 -9.95
C MET A 187 5.86 -0.21 -9.58
N ALA A 188 6.70 0.28 -10.50
CA ALA A 188 8.07 0.66 -10.19
C ALA A 188 8.16 1.70 -9.07
N SER A 189 7.17 2.61 -8.95
CA SER A 189 7.14 3.62 -7.87
C SER A 189 6.75 3.05 -6.50
N ILE A 190 6.07 1.91 -6.44
CA ILE A 190 5.65 1.26 -5.19
C ILE A 190 6.83 0.43 -4.63
N PRO A 191 7.18 0.50 -3.33
CA PRO A 191 8.18 -0.37 -2.73
C PRO A 191 7.90 -1.86 -2.99
N ASN A 192 8.93 -2.60 -3.39
CA ASN A 192 8.82 -4.05 -3.60
C ASN A 192 8.92 -4.78 -2.26
N ILE A 193 7.86 -4.70 -1.46
CA ILE A 193 7.76 -5.26 -0.12
C ILE A 193 6.55 -6.18 -0.11
N ASP A 194 6.79 -7.45 0.20
CA ASP A 194 5.73 -8.44 0.38
C ASP A 194 4.99 -8.17 1.69
N TYR A 195 3.72 -7.80 1.57
CA TYR A 195 2.80 -7.62 2.69
C TYR A 195 1.72 -8.70 2.77
N SER A 196 1.84 -9.80 2.01
CA SER A 196 0.84 -10.87 1.95
C SER A 196 0.55 -11.55 3.30
N LYS A 197 1.51 -11.49 4.24
CA LYS A 197 1.37 -12.04 5.59
C LYS A 197 0.77 -11.07 6.60
N MET A 198 0.68 -9.79 6.26
CA MET A 198 0.09 -8.76 7.12
C MET A 198 -1.41 -8.71 6.87
N VAL A 199 -2.19 -8.61 7.94
CA VAL A 199 -3.64 -8.47 7.87
C VAL A 199 -4.06 -7.05 8.30
N PRO A 200 -3.84 -6.02 7.46
CA PRO A 200 -4.17 -4.66 7.82
C PRO A 200 -5.68 -4.45 7.88
N SER A 201 -6.08 -3.45 8.67
CA SER A 201 -7.47 -3.09 8.90
C SER A 201 -7.64 -1.57 8.85
N ILE A 202 -8.72 -1.08 8.26
CA ILE A 202 -9.10 0.33 8.40
C ILE A 202 -9.92 0.46 9.69
N VAL A 203 -9.54 1.44 10.51
CA VAL A 203 -10.21 1.76 11.77
C VAL A 203 -10.36 3.26 11.91
N GLU A 204 -11.45 3.69 12.55
CA GLU A 204 -11.65 5.08 12.94
C GLU A 204 -10.88 5.36 14.24
N THR A 205 -10.07 6.42 14.26
CA THR A 205 -9.27 6.80 15.42
C THR A 205 -9.83 8.08 16.04
N PRO A 206 -10.27 8.07 17.31
CA PRO A 206 -10.74 9.29 17.95
C PRO A 206 -9.58 10.22 18.23
N ALA A 207 -9.82 11.53 18.10
CA ALA A 207 -8.84 12.54 18.46
C ALA A 207 -8.59 12.52 19.98
N LYS A 208 -7.33 12.49 20.39
CA LYS A 208 -6.92 12.39 21.80
C LYS A 208 -5.84 13.41 22.15
N PRO A 209 -5.90 14.05 23.33
CA PRO A 209 -4.86 14.96 23.75
C PRO A 209 -3.61 14.17 24.15
N VAL A 210 -2.45 14.55 23.61
CA VAL A 210 -1.17 13.91 23.91
C VAL A 210 -0.11 14.94 24.26
N LEU A 211 0.76 14.58 25.19
CA LEU A 211 2.07 15.22 25.36
C LEU A 211 3.10 14.45 24.56
N LEU A 212 4.00 15.15 23.87
CA LEU A 212 5.05 14.56 23.07
C LEU A 212 6.40 15.23 23.29
N VAL A 213 7.46 14.46 23.13
CA VAL A 213 8.86 14.88 23.22
C VAL A 213 9.60 14.36 22.00
N SER A 214 10.22 15.25 21.23
CA SER A 214 11.05 14.88 20.08
C SER A 214 12.43 14.42 20.55
N THR A 215 12.88 13.27 20.08
CA THR A 215 14.18 12.70 20.44
C THR A 215 14.92 12.13 19.23
N THR A 216 16.19 11.80 19.42
CA THR A 216 17.05 11.20 18.41
C THR A 216 17.99 10.19 19.07
N ALA A 217 18.13 9.02 18.46
CA ALA A 217 18.99 7.95 18.92
C ALA A 217 19.64 7.22 17.75
N PRO A 218 20.79 6.55 17.94
CA PRO A 218 21.21 5.49 17.04
C PRO A 218 20.12 4.43 16.85
N ARG A 219 20.14 3.71 15.73
CA ARG A 219 19.12 2.71 15.36
C ARG A 219 19.17 1.38 16.14
N THR A 220 20.01 1.28 17.16
CA THR A 220 20.07 0.06 17.99
C THR A 220 18.87 0.01 18.91
N LEU A 221 18.40 -1.20 19.25
CA LEU A 221 17.23 -1.35 20.13
C LEU A 221 17.47 -0.69 21.49
N ASP A 222 18.64 -0.91 22.08
CA ASP A 222 19.00 -0.38 23.41
C ASP A 222 19.06 1.15 23.43
N ASP A 223 19.61 1.77 22.38
CA ASP A 223 19.69 3.23 22.29
C ASP A 223 18.30 3.85 22.10
N VAL A 224 17.45 3.21 21.28
CA VAL A 224 16.07 3.66 21.06
C VAL A 224 15.24 3.51 22.34
N ASP A 225 15.38 2.41 23.07
CA ASP A 225 14.70 2.18 24.34
C ASP A 225 15.14 3.19 25.40
N THR A 226 16.46 3.42 25.53
CA THR A 226 17.02 4.42 26.47
C THR A 226 16.52 5.83 26.16
N ALA A 227 16.52 6.23 24.88
CA ALA A 227 16.01 7.54 24.47
C ALA A 227 14.49 7.66 24.69
N SER A 228 13.75 6.56 24.51
CA SER A 228 12.31 6.51 24.73
C SER A 228 11.95 6.64 26.21
N ASP A 229 12.68 5.97 27.09
CA ASP A 229 12.46 6.03 28.54
C ASP A 229 12.77 7.42 29.09
N LYS A 230 13.84 8.06 28.59
CA LYS A 230 14.17 9.44 28.94
C LYS A 230 13.05 10.40 28.51
N ALA A 231 12.55 10.28 27.28
CA ALA A 231 11.47 11.11 26.78
C ALA A 231 10.16 10.90 27.58
N MET A 232 9.85 9.65 27.95
CA MET A 232 8.71 9.34 28.82
C MET A 232 8.85 9.95 30.22
N ALA A 233 10.06 9.98 30.79
CA ALA A 233 10.30 10.64 32.07
C ALA A 233 10.09 12.16 31.99
N GLU A 234 10.49 12.80 30.88
CA GLU A 234 10.24 14.22 30.62
C GLU A 234 8.73 14.50 30.49
N ILE A 235 7.99 13.66 29.77
CA ILE A 235 6.53 13.75 29.64
C ILE A 235 5.84 13.64 31.02
N GLN A 236 6.23 12.66 31.83
CA GLN A 236 5.66 12.48 33.17
C GLN A 236 5.95 13.68 34.09
N ALA A 237 7.17 14.24 34.02
CA ALA A 237 7.53 15.43 34.78
C ALA A 237 6.69 16.64 34.35
N ALA A 238 6.47 16.85 33.05
CA ALA A 238 5.64 17.92 32.54
C ALA A 238 4.15 17.73 32.90
N ALA A 239 3.62 16.52 32.77
CA ALA A 239 2.25 16.19 33.19
C ALA A 239 2.01 16.52 34.67
N LYS A 240 2.97 16.17 35.54
CA LYS A 240 2.90 16.50 36.98
C LYS A 240 2.92 18.00 37.25
N LYS A 241 3.71 18.78 36.50
CA LYS A 241 3.73 20.26 36.62
C LYS A 241 2.42 20.89 36.16
N LEU A 242 1.80 20.34 35.11
CA LEU A 242 0.52 20.78 34.57
C LEU A 242 -0.70 20.34 35.39
N GLY A 243 -0.53 19.35 36.28
CA GLY A 243 -1.63 18.76 37.05
C GLY A 243 -2.54 17.87 36.22
N VAL A 244 -2.03 17.26 35.14
CA VAL A 244 -2.76 16.32 34.26
C VAL A 244 -2.23 14.90 34.46
N ASN A 245 -3.07 13.90 34.22
CA ASN A 245 -2.69 12.49 34.33
C ASN A 245 -2.38 11.90 32.96
N VAL A 246 -1.33 11.08 32.89
CA VAL A 246 -1.05 10.25 31.71
C VAL A 246 -1.91 8.99 31.80
N VAL A 247 -2.74 8.74 30.78
CA VAL A 247 -3.81 7.72 30.82
C VAL A 247 -3.69 6.64 29.73
N GLY A 248 -2.63 6.68 28.92
CA GLY A 248 -2.43 5.73 27.82
C GLY A 248 -1.03 5.11 27.78
N PRO A 249 -0.87 4.02 27.01
CA PRO A 249 0.44 3.44 26.72
C PRO A 249 1.33 4.40 25.93
N ARG A 250 2.63 4.05 25.86
CA ARG A 250 3.62 4.79 25.06
C ARG A 250 3.22 4.76 23.58
N ILE A 251 3.23 5.94 22.97
CA ILE A 251 3.03 6.15 21.54
C ILE A 251 4.35 6.62 20.94
N THR A 252 4.71 6.12 19.76
CA THR A 252 5.89 6.59 19.02
C THR A 252 5.46 7.10 17.66
N PHE A 253 5.84 8.32 17.29
CA PHE A 253 5.70 8.85 15.94
C PHE A 253 7.06 8.80 15.24
N THR A 254 7.16 8.07 14.14
CA THR A 254 8.40 8.04 13.36
C THR A 254 8.51 9.32 12.53
N THR A 255 9.56 10.11 12.77
CA THR A 255 9.84 11.34 12.02
C THR A 255 10.78 11.07 10.85
N ASN A 256 11.92 10.45 11.11
CA ASN A 256 12.85 10.03 10.07
C ASN A 256 13.66 8.83 10.54
N TRP A 257 13.66 7.78 9.72
CA TRP A 257 14.47 6.59 9.89
C TRP A 257 15.70 6.68 8.98
N GLY A 258 16.72 7.41 9.42
CA GLY A 258 17.95 7.65 8.65
C GLY A 258 18.91 6.47 8.66
N ASP A 259 20.08 6.61 8.01
CA ASP A 259 21.04 5.50 7.92
C ASP A 259 21.69 5.15 9.26
N GLN A 260 22.04 6.17 10.05
CA GLN A 260 22.69 6.00 11.36
C GLN A 260 21.76 6.32 12.52
N ASN A 261 20.97 7.39 12.37
CA ASN A 261 20.15 7.94 13.43
C ASN A 261 18.66 7.77 13.12
N TYR A 262 17.91 7.41 14.14
CA TYR A 262 16.46 7.42 14.17
C TYR A 262 15.98 8.66 14.92
N THR A 263 15.15 9.46 14.26
CA THR A 263 14.48 10.61 14.87
C THR A 263 12.98 10.31 15.00
N PHE A 264 12.44 10.55 16.19
CA PHE A 264 11.08 10.18 16.52
C PHE A 264 10.53 11.05 17.64
N ASP A 265 9.20 11.16 17.70
CA ASP A 265 8.50 11.77 18.82
C ASP A 265 7.95 10.65 19.71
N VAL A 266 8.25 10.70 21.00
CA VAL A 266 7.60 9.85 22.00
C VAL A 266 6.43 10.63 22.56
N ALA A 267 5.28 9.98 22.72
CA ALA A 267 4.09 10.62 23.22
C ALA A 267 3.32 9.75 24.22
N ALA A 268 2.53 10.41 25.05
CA ALA A 268 1.60 9.77 25.96
C ALA A 268 0.28 10.54 26.02
N GLU A 269 -0.82 9.80 26.04
CA GLU A 269 -2.17 10.35 26.17
C GLU A 269 -2.39 10.95 27.56
N ILE A 270 -3.05 12.11 27.62
CA ILE A 270 -3.41 12.79 28.86
C ILE A 270 -4.94 12.88 29.04
N ASP A 271 -5.40 13.19 30.25
CA ASP A 271 -6.82 13.30 30.59
C ASP A 271 -7.44 14.70 30.34
N ALA A 272 -6.67 15.65 29.80
CA ALA A 272 -7.10 17.03 29.60
C ALA A 272 -6.87 17.53 28.17
N THR A 273 -7.90 18.14 27.57
CA THR A 273 -7.83 18.81 26.26
C THR A 273 -7.50 20.30 26.37
N THR A 274 -7.54 20.87 27.57
CA THR A 274 -7.15 22.24 27.87
C THR A 274 -6.03 22.22 28.91
N LEU A 275 -4.94 22.93 28.64
CA LEU A 275 -3.77 22.99 29.51
C LEU A 275 -3.62 24.36 30.14
N LYS A 276 -3.28 24.40 31.44
CA LYS A 276 -2.91 25.63 32.14
C LYS A 276 -1.41 25.87 32.03
N ILE A 277 -1.01 26.77 31.15
CA ILE A 277 0.39 27.15 30.94
C ILE A 277 0.54 28.63 31.33
N ASN A 278 1.44 28.93 32.27
CA ASN A 278 1.67 30.30 32.77
C ASN A 278 0.40 31.03 33.24
N GLY A 279 -0.59 30.30 33.76
CA GLY A 279 -1.86 30.86 34.23
C GLY A 279 -2.88 31.17 33.13
N GLN A 280 -2.60 30.83 31.87
CA GLN A 280 -3.55 30.92 30.76
C GLN A 280 -4.06 29.52 30.37
N ASP A 281 -5.35 29.43 30.07
CA ASP A 281 -5.98 28.23 29.53
C ASP A 281 -5.69 28.17 28.02
N VAL A 282 -5.05 27.09 27.57
CA VAL A 282 -4.73 26.84 26.17
C VAL A 282 -5.42 25.56 25.72
N GLU A 283 -6.34 25.68 24.77
CA GLU A 283 -7.03 24.55 24.16
C GLU A 283 -6.14 23.84 23.13
N LEU A 284 -6.08 22.51 23.20
CA LEU A 284 -5.34 21.68 22.27
C LEU A 284 -6.12 21.53 20.96
N THR A 285 -5.46 21.87 19.87
CA THR A 285 -5.99 21.70 18.51
C THR A 285 -5.25 20.59 17.77
N ALA A 286 -5.87 20.07 16.71
CA ALA A 286 -5.21 19.12 15.83
C ALA A 286 -3.94 19.73 15.21
N ALA A 287 -2.96 18.88 14.90
CA ALA A 287 -1.79 19.29 14.13
C ALA A 287 -2.23 19.84 12.77
N GLN A 288 -1.58 20.91 12.34
CA GLN A 288 -1.85 21.58 11.07
C GLN A 288 -0.63 21.51 10.16
N ARG A 289 -0.88 21.33 8.86
CA ARG A 289 0.19 21.41 7.86
C ARG A 289 0.80 22.82 7.91
N PRO A 290 2.13 22.96 7.98
CA PRO A 290 2.77 24.28 7.96
C PRO A 290 2.28 25.08 6.75
N ALA A 291 1.90 26.34 6.97
CA ALA A 291 1.62 27.24 5.87
C ALA A 291 2.90 27.42 5.06
N LEU A 292 2.80 27.33 3.73
CA LEU A 292 3.84 27.83 2.85
C LEU A 292 3.81 29.35 2.98
N ASP A 293 4.59 29.91 3.90
CA ASP A 293 4.89 31.33 3.85
C ASP A 293 5.49 31.63 2.48
N ALA A 294 5.08 32.74 1.86
CA ALA A 294 5.69 33.26 0.65
C ALA A 294 7.11 33.77 0.97
N ALA A 295 8.01 32.88 1.35
CA ALA A 295 9.40 33.17 1.57
C ALA A 295 10.14 33.05 0.23
N ALA A 296 10.87 34.11 -0.10
CA ALA A 296 11.73 34.21 -1.27
C ALA A 296 12.63 32.97 -1.46
N PRO A 297 12.99 32.61 -2.71
CA PRO A 297 13.73 31.38 -2.99
C PRO A 297 15.04 31.34 -2.20
N ALA A 298 15.19 30.29 -1.39
CA ALA A 298 16.42 30.03 -0.65
C ALA A 298 17.55 29.69 -1.63
N GLU A 299 18.70 30.37 -1.49
CA GLU A 299 19.92 30.02 -2.20
C GLU A 299 20.33 28.58 -1.87
N ALA A 300 20.76 27.86 -2.89
CA ALA A 300 21.21 26.48 -2.80
C ALA A 300 22.42 26.37 -1.85
N SER A 301 22.20 25.79 -0.67
CA SER A 301 23.29 25.33 0.21
C SER A 301 23.14 23.83 0.43
N THR A 302 24.19 23.08 0.07
CA THR A 302 24.29 21.61 0.11
C THR A 302 24.61 21.05 1.50
N ALA A 303 24.14 21.69 2.57
CA ALA A 303 24.30 21.20 3.93
C ALA A 303 22.93 21.02 4.57
N ALA A 304 22.56 19.77 4.85
CA ALA A 304 21.44 19.46 5.73
C ALA A 304 21.79 19.93 7.15
N ALA A 305 21.38 21.16 7.47
CA ALA A 305 21.41 21.64 8.84
C ALA A 305 20.47 20.75 9.68
N PRO A 306 20.88 20.32 10.89
CA PRO A 306 19.96 19.64 11.80
C PRO A 306 18.75 20.56 12.02
N ALA A 307 17.55 19.96 12.07
CA ALA A 307 16.33 20.70 12.39
C ALA A 307 16.61 21.54 13.64
N ALA A 308 16.64 22.86 13.49
CA ALA A 308 16.75 23.76 14.62
C ALA A 308 15.62 23.36 15.57
N ALA A 309 15.99 22.89 16.75
CA ALA A 309 15.05 22.81 17.85
C ALA A 309 14.36 24.18 17.92
N ASP A 310 13.06 24.18 18.15
CA ASP A 310 12.26 25.38 18.44
C ASP A 310 12.65 25.95 19.82
N ALA A 311 13.95 25.98 20.12
CA ALA A 311 14.59 26.25 21.40
C ALA A 311 14.55 27.73 21.78
N GLY A 312 13.64 28.50 21.17
CA GLY A 312 13.42 29.92 21.46
C GLY A 312 11.96 30.31 21.61
N ALA A 313 11.00 29.40 21.45
CA ALA A 313 9.58 29.71 21.53
C ALA A 313 9.07 29.62 22.98
N ALA A 314 8.35 30.64 23.44
CA ALA A 314 7.90 30.75 24.83
C ALA A 314 6.81 29.71 25.17
N PRO A 315 6.81 29.12 26.38
CA PRO A 315 5.72 28.26 26.85
C PRO A 315 4.35 28.89 26.64
N GLY A 316 3.42 28.12 26.04
CA GLY A 316 2.08 28.56 25.66
C GLY A 316 1.94 28.98 24.19
N SER A 317 3.05 29.17 23.46
CA SER A 317 3.03 29.41 22.01
C SER A 317 2.83 28.12 21.21
N LYS A 318 2.48 28.24 19.92
CA LYS A 318 2.34 27.10 18.99
C LYS A 318 3.56 27.02 18.06
N ASP A 319 4.05 25.80 17.81
CA ASP A 319 5.09 25.56 16.81
C ASP A 319 4.54 25.61 15.38
N LYS A 320 5.41 25.42 14.37
CA LYS A 320 5.04 25.43 12.95
C LYS A 320 4.00 24.38 12.54
N PHE A 321 3.74 23.38 13.38
CA PHE A 321 2.74 22.34 13.19
C PHE A 321 1.48 22.58 14.04
N GLY A 322 1.37 23.74 14.70
CA GLY A 322 0.26 24.08 15.58
C GLY A 322 0.30 23.40 16.94
N ARG A 323 1.42 22.76 17.32
CA ARG A 323 1.58 22.05 18.60
C ARG A 323 1.91 23.06 19.70
N VAL A 324 1.25 22.97 20.85
CA VAL A 324 1.46 23.88 21.98
C VAL A 324 2.77 23.52 22.67
N ILE A 325 3.65 24.50 22.88
CA ILE A 325 4.91 24.31 23.58
C ILE A 325 4.63 24.41 25.08
N VAL A 326 4.90 23.33 25.82
CA VAL A 326 4.58 23.24 27.25
C VAL A 326 5.76 23.71 28.10
N ASP A 327 6.90 23.04 27.97
CA ASP A 327 8.11 23.31 28.74
C ASP A 327 9.31 22.67 28.04
N GLY A 328 10.31 23.47 27.68
CA GLY A 328 11.49 23.01 26.94
C GLY A 328 11.15 22.23 25.66
N ASN A 329 11.42 20.92 25.67
CA ASN A 329 11.21 20.03 24.54
C ASN A 329 9.80 19.36 24.53
N VAL A 330 9.01 19.56 25.58
CA VAL A 330 7.68 18.96 25.70
C VAL A 330 6.66 19.82 24.95
N LYS A 331 5.91 19.18 24.06
CA LYS A 331 4.83 19.77 23.28
C LYS A 331 3.52 19.04 23.54
N ALA A 332 2.40 19.71 23.29
CA ALA A 332 1.06 19.15 23.42
C ALA A 332 0.26 19.36 22.14
N VAL A 333 -0.54 18.37 21.77
CA VAL A 333 -1.39 18.43 20.57
C VAL A 333 -2.60 17.53 20.74
N LEU A 334 -3.68 17.82 20.02
CA LEU A 334 -4.75 16.85 19.81
C LEU A 334 -4.31 15.91 18.67
N ALA A 335 -3.82 14.73 19.01
CA ALA A 335 -3.33 13.74 18.05
C ALA A 335 -4.46 12.81 17.57
N PHE A 336 -4.16 12.04 16.52
CA PHE A 336 -5.08 11.11 15.87
C PHE A 336 -6.29 11.84 15.24
N GLY A 337 -7.29 11.07 14.83
CA GLY A 337 -8.48 11.60 14.16
C GLY A 337 -8.63 11.00 12.76
N GLY A 338 -9.85 10.58 12.45
CA GLY A 338 -10.19 10.03 11.14
C GLY A 338 -9.78 8.56 10.98
N LYS A 339 -9.89 8.08 9.74
CA LYS A 339 -9.54 6.71 9.36
C LYS A 339 -8.02 6.52 9.32
N ALA A 340 -7.55 5.41 9.89
CA ALA A 340 -6.16 4.96 9.82
C ALA A 340 -6.09 3.51 9.37
N LEU A 341 -5.03 3.17 8.64
CA LEU A 341 -4.68 1.79 8.35
C LEU A 341 -3.88 1.23 9.52
N LYS A 342 -4.45 0.26 10.24
CA LYS A 342 -3.89 -0.42 11.39
C LYS A 342 -3.31 -1.79 10.99
N ALA A 343 -2.10 -2.09 11.43
CA ALA A 343 -1.55 -3.44 11.49
C ALA A 343 -1.10 -3.76 12.91
N GLU A 344 -1.05 -5.05 13.25
CA GLU A 344 -0.53 -5.51 14.54
C GLU A 344 0.81 -6.20 14.33
N TRP A 345 1.75 -5.91 15.23
CA TRP A 345 3.04 -6.58 15.29
C TRP A 345 3.21 -7.19 16.68
N ASN A 346 3.52 -8.49 16.70
CA ASN A 346 3.87 -9.20 17.91
C ASN A 346 5.35 -9.58 17.82
N GLY A 347 6.16 -9.11 18.76
CA GLY A 347 7.61 -9.30 18.76
C GLY A 347 8.35 -8.06 19.24
N THR A 348 9.69 -8.09 19.16
CA THR A 348 10.55 -6.96 19.56
C THR A 348 10.33 -5.73 18.68
N GLY A 349 10.81 -4.56 19.16
CA GLY A 349 10.78 -3.31 18.41
C GLY A 349 11.51 -3.35 17.05
N ALA A 350 12.32 -4.37 16.79
CA ALA A 350 13.06 -4.54 15.54
C ALA A 350 12.16 -4.73 14.31
N GLY A 351 10.95 -5.27 14.49
CA GLY A 351 10.01 -5.48 13.37
C GLY A 351 9.26 -4.22 12.94
N LEU A 352 9.19 -3.20 13.81
CA LEU A 352 8.37 -2.00 13.56
C LEU A 352 8.73 -1.26 12.27
N PRO A 353 10.02 -1.02 11.93
CA PRO A 353 10.36 -0.35 10.68
C PRO A 353 9.85 -1.12 9.46
N GLN A 354 9.94 -2.45 9.47
CA GLN A 354 9.47 -3.28 8.37
C GLN A 354 7.94 -3.26 8.27
N THR A 355 7.21 -3.40 9.39
CA THR A 355 5.74 -3.34 9.40
C THR A 355 5.22 -1.98 8.93
N ARG A 356 5.87 -0.87 9.33
CA ARG A 356 5.54 0.48 8.81
C ARG A 356 5.73 0.55 7.30
N GLN A 357 6.83 0.01 6.77
CA GLN A 357 7.06 -0.03 5.33
C GLN A 357 6.04 -0.90 4.58
N MET A 358 5.62 -2.02 5.16
CA MET A 358 4.56 -2.87 4.61
C MET A 358 3.23 -2.12 4.54
N LEU A 359 2.84 -1.39 5.60
CA LEU A 359 1.65 -0.52 5.60
C LEU A 359 1.74 0.57 4.53
N THR A 360 2.89 1.21 4.38
CA THR A 360 3.11 2.20 3.32
C THR A 360 2.99 1.60 1.92
N ALA A 361 3.63 0.45 1.67
CA ALA A 361 3.54 -0.24 0.38
C ALA A 361 2.09 -0.68 0.07
N TYR A 362 1.37 -1.17 1.07
CA TYR A 362 -0.04 -1.51 0.98
C TYR A 362 -0.89 -0.28 0.62
N SER A 363 -0.73 0.81 1.36
CA SER A 363 -1.42 2.08 1.13
C SER A 363 -1.22 2.59 -0.30
N GLN A 364 0.02 2.58 -0.78
CA GLN A 364 0.34 2.98 -2.16
C GLN A 364 -0.23 2.02 -3.21
N THR A 365 -0.29 0.72 -2.94
CA THR A 365 -0.89 -0.25 -3.88
C THR A 365 -2.39 -0.07 -3.98
N HIS A 366 -3.08 0.18 -2.86
CA HIS A 366 -4.53 0.40 -2.81
C HIS A 366 -4.95 1.82 -3.18
N GLY A 367 -4.00 2.72 -3.40
CA GLY A 367 -4.25 4.12 -3.75
C GLY A 367 -4.79 4.97 -2.62
N TYR A 368 -4.54 4.58 -1.38
CA TYR A 368 -4.85 5.44 -0.24
C TYR A 368 -3.83 6.58 -0.15
N LYS A 369 -4.31 7.76 0.20
CA LYS A 369 -3.45 8.91 0.48
C LYS A 369 -3.11 8.93 1.95
N TYR A 370 -1.90 9.39 2.27
CA TYR A 370 -1.42 9.56 3.64
C TYR A 370 -0.46 10.77 3.67
N ASP A 371 -0.15 11.28 4.86
CA ASP A 371 0.75 12.42 5.07
C ASP A 371 1.86 12.01 6.05
N ASP A 372 3.11 11.95 5.57
CA ASP A 372 4.29 11.58 6.37
C ASP A 372 4.93 12.78 7.09
N VAL A 373 4.38 13.99 6.94
CA VAL A 373 4.88 15.22 7.55
C VAL A 373 4.04 15.60 8.76
N THR A 374 2.72 15.69 8.59
CA THR A 374 1.78 16.22 9.60
C THR A 374 1.09 15.09 10.37
N TYR A 375 0.52 14.12 9.64
CA TYR A 375 -0.24 13.00 10.20
C TYR A 375 0.57 11.70 10.10
N ARG A 376 1.75 11.73 10.72
CA ARG A 376 2.75 10.66 10.64
C ARG A 376 2.21 9.31 11.08
N ALA A 377 2.79 8.26 10.51
CA ALA A 377 2.62 6.92 11.03
C ALA A 377 3.10 6.87 12.50
N TYR A 378 2.34 6.13 13.32
CA TYR A 378 2.62 5.98 14.73
C TYR A 378 2.38 4.55 15.18
N ASP A 379 3.02 4.18 16.28
CA ASP A 379 2.83 2.90 16.94
C ASP A 379 2.43 3.09 18.40
N ILE A 380 1.57 2.20 18.87
CA ILE A 380 1.15 2.12 20.25
C ILE A 380 1.69 0.81 20.83
N GLN A 381 2.48 0.90 21.89
CA GLN A 381 2.99 -0.28 22.60
C GLN A 381 1.92 -0.82 23.56
N VAL A 382 1.08 -1.73 23.08
CA VAL A 382 -0.05 -2.29 23.86
C VAL A 382 0.39 -3.33 24.89
N LYS A 383 1.54 -3.98 24.69
CA LYS A 383 2.19 -4.82 25.70
C LYS A 383 3.67 -4.46 25.78
N ALA A 384 4.06 -3.84 26.89
CA ALA A 384 5.44 -3.49 27.21
C ALA A 384 6.14 -4.65 27.96
N PRO A 385 7.48 -4.74 27.90
CA PRO A 385 8.22 -5.70 28.71
C PRO A 385 8.18 -5.30 30.20
N VAL A 386 8.34 -6.27 31.09
CA VAL A 386 8.28 -6.04 32.53
C VAL A 386 9.69 -6.06 33.10
N ASN A 387 10.06 -5.03 33.86
CA ASN A 387 11.33 -5.02 34.59
C ASN A 387 11.14 -5.63 35.99
N ASN A 388 11.61 -6.87 36.14
CA ASN A 388 11.64 -7.58 37.42
C ASN A 388 13.03 -7.48 38.03
N LYS A 389 13.26 -6.44 38.85
CA LYS A 389 14.48 -6.24 39.64
C LYS A 389 15.78 -6.21 38.80
N GLY A 390 15.73 -5.57 37.63
CA GLY A 390 16.86 -5.45 36.71
C GLY A 390 16.88 -6.49 35.59
N THR A 391 16.00 -7.49 35.64
CA THR A 391 15.79 -8.44 34.53
C THR A 391 14.59 -8.00 33.72
N ILE A 392 14.77 -7.79 32.42
CA ILE A 392 13.68 -7.48 31.49
C ILE A 392 13.05 -8.81 31.04
N GLU A 393 11.82 -9.05 31.47
CA GLU A 393 11.02 -10.21 31.06
C GLU A 393 10.03 -9.82 29.95
N GLY A 394 9.77 -10.76 29.02
CA GLY A 394 8.78 -10.57 27.95
C GLY A 394 9.20 -9.60 26.84
N TYR A 395 10.51 -9.35 26.66
CA TYR A 395 11.01 -8.46 25.61
C TYR A 395 10.63 -8.94 24.19
N ASP A 396 10.65 -10.25 23.96
CA ASP A 396 10.24 -10.86 22.68
C ASP A 396 8.72 -11.04 22.57
N GLU A 397 7.96 -10.79 23.64
CA GLU A 397 6.51 -10.93 23.69
C GLU A 397 5.77 -9.58 23.64
N GLN A 398 6.49 -8.52 23.28
CA GLN A 398 5.90 -7.20 23.12
C GLN A 398 4.83 -7.21 22.02
N LYS A 399 3.88 -6.29 22.14
CA LYS A 399 2.82 -6.11 21.16
C LYS A 399 2.70 -4.64 20.81
N PHE A 400 2.60 -4.40 19.52
CA PHE A 400 2.49 -3.07 18.96
C PHE A 400 1.32 -3.01 17.98
N GLU A 401 0.56 -1.93 18.05
CA GLU A 401 -0.39 -1.57 17.02
C GLU A 401 0.21 -0.42 16.21
N ILE A 402 0.40 -0.62 14.91
CA ILE A 402 0.98 0.36 14.01
C ILE A 402 -0.14 0.96 13.18
N TYR A 403 -0.20 2.29 13.14
CA TYR A 403 -1.21 3.06 12.45
C TYR A 403 -0.56 3.95 11.40
N LEU A 404 -1.15 3.95 10.20
CA LEU A 404 -0.87 4.91 9.14
C LEU A 404 -2.13 5.75 8.91
N PRO A 405 -2.19 7.00 9.40
CA PRO A 405 -3.32 7.89 9.16
C PRO A 405 -3.59 8.06 7.65
N LEU A 406 -4.83 7.83 7.25
CA LEU A 406 -5.26 7.97 5.87
C LEU A 406 -5.89 9.34 5.64
N GLN A 407 -5.83 9.82 4.40
CA GLN A 407 -6.29 11.14 4.01
C GLN A 407 -7.19 11.06 2.77
N GLY A 408 -8.13 12.01 2.66
CA GLY A 408 -9.03 12.15 1.52
C GLY A 408 -10.38 11.45 1.67
N ASP A 409 -11.27 11.70 0.70
CA ASP A 409 -12.70 11.43 0.86
C ASP A 409 -13.13 10.01 0.46
N ASN A 410 -12.30 9.29 -0.30
CA ASN A 410 -12.63 7.97 -0.89
C ASN A 410 -11.97 6.79 -0.14
N ILE A 411 -11.86 6.90 1.18
CA ILE A 411 -11.32 5.82 2.03
C ILE A 411 -12.43 4.82 2.33
N PRO A 412 -12.27 3.52 1.98
CA PRO A 412 -13.29 2.52 2.26
C PRO A 412 -13.46 2.26 3.76
N ASP A 413 -14.54 1.60 4.15
CA ASP A 413 -14.80 1.27 5.55
C ASP A 413 -13.98 0.09 6.05
N GLN A 414 -13.63 -0.83 5.14
CA GLN A 414 -12.90 -2.05 5.43
C GLN A 414 -11.82 -2.31 4.37
N THR A 415 -10.75 -2.98 4.76
CA THR A 415 -9.79 -3.59 3.85
C THR A 415 -10.36 -4.88 3.25
N PRO A 416 -9.84 -5.36 2.11
CA PRO A 416 -10.13 -6.70 1.61
C PRO A 416 -9.90 -7.80 2.66
N GLU A 417 -8.87 -7.66 3.49
CA GLU A 417 -8.56 -8.58 4.57
C GLU A 417 -9.67 -8.62 5.63
N GLN A 418 -10.20 -7.44 6.02
CA GLN A 418 -11.35 -7.34 6.93
C GLN A 418 -12.61 -7.93 6.31
N GLU A 419 -12.90 -7.64 5.04
CA GLU A 419 -14.06 -8.19 4.33
C GLU A 419 -13.98 -9.72 4.21
N ALA A 420 -12.78 -10.26 4.03
CA ALA A 420 -12.51 -11.69 3.98
C ALA A 420 -12.51 -12.37 5.37
N GLY A 421 -12.65 -11.61 6.46
CA GLY A 421 -12.65 -12.14 7.82
C GLY A 421 -11.29 -12.70 8.27
N MET A 422 -10.20 -12.25 7.65
CA MET A 422 -8.85 -12.67 8.03
C MET A 422 -8.49 -12.15 9.42
N LYS A 423 -7.67 -12.92 10.14
CA LYS A 423 -7.11 -12.53 11.43
C LYS A 423 -5.61 -12.48 11.34
N GLN A 424 -5.00 -11.52 12.04
CA GLN A 424 -3.55 -11.43 12.15
C GLN A 424 -2.99 -12.76 12.68
N PRO A 425 -1.94 -13.32 12.05
CA PRO A 425 -1.30 -14.53 12.55
C PRO A 425 -0.73 -14.29 13.95
N GLY A 426 -0.83 -15.30 14.81
CA GLY A 426 -0.21 -15.26 16.14
C GLY A 426 1.32 -15.29 16.07
N LEU A 427 1.99 -15.04 17.20
CA LEU A 427 3.46 -15.10 17.34
C LEU A 427 4.07 -16.42 16.81
N GLU A 428 3.37 -17.54 16.99
CA GLU A 428 3.83 -18.88 16.58
C GLU A 428 3.83 -19.09 15.06
N GLU A 429 3.03 -18.32 14.32
CA GLU A 429 2.84 -18.42 12.86
C GLU A 429 3.61 -17.31 12.11
N SER A 430 3.94 -16.23 12.82
CA SER A 430 4.67 -15.04 12.33
C SER A 430 6.19 -15.19 12.40
N ALA A 431 6.71 -16.19 13.12
CA ALA A 431 8.13 -16.43 13.22
C ALA A 431 8.69 -16.75 11.81
N PRO A 432 9.62 -15.95 11.25
CA PRO A 432 10.39 -16.43 10.12
C PRO A 432 11.09 -17.71 10.58
N ALA A 433 11.05 -18.76 9.76
CA ALA A 433 11.84 -19.96 9.99
C ALA A 433 13.27 -19.50 10.29
N GLY A 434 13.65 -19.58 11.57
CA GLY A 434 14.92 -19.06 12.04
C GLY A 434 16.01 -19.72 11.23
N SER A 435 16.88 -18.91 10.62
CA SER A 435 18.20 -19.35 10.22
C SER A 435 18.98 -19.74 11.49
N SER A 436 18.68 -20.92 12.02
CA SER A 436 19.43 -21.58 13.08
C SER A 436 20.55 -22.41 12.46
N THR A 437 21.40 -21.79 11.65
CA THR A 437 22.81 -22.24 11.66
C THR A 437 23.41 -21.68 12.93
N ALA A 438 23.25 -22.43 14.01
CA ALA A 438 24.06 -22.27 15.20
C ALA A 438 25.54 -22.23 14.77
N PRO A 439 26.34 -21.25 15.23
CA PRO A 439 27.78 -21.28 15.02
C PRO A 439 28.32 -22.58 15.62
N ALA A 440 29.02 -23.36 14.81
CA ALA A 440 29.72 -24.55 15.28
C ALA A 440 30.60 -24.18 16.48
N ALA A 441 30.39 -24.87 17.60
CA ALA A 441 31.21 -24.70 18.79
C ALA A 441 32.67 -25.04 18.46
N ALA A 442 33.56 -24.07 18.67
CA ALA A 442 34.99 -24.27 18.58
C ALA A 442 35.48 -25.08 19.80
N GLY A 443 35.86 -26.33 19.54
CA GLY A 443 37.01 -27.01 20.13
C GLY A 443 36.90 -27.59 21.54
N THR A 444 36.93 -28.92 21.63
CA THR A 444 37.72 -29.64 22.65
C THR A 444 38.18 -31.00 22.11
N ALA A 445 39.50 -31.14 21.98
CA ALA A 445 40.36 -32.34 21.95
C ALA A 445 39.99 -33.60 21.12
N PRO A 446 40.96 -34.18 20.37
CA PRO A 446 40.76 -35.43 19.64
C PRO A 446 40.85 -36.65 20.57
N ALA A 447 39.88 -37.57 20.46
CA ALA A 447 39.94 -38.91 21.04
C ALA A 447 40.57 -39.90 20.03
N PRO A 448 41.32 -40.91 20.49
CA PRO A 448 42.20 -41.72 19.65
C PRO A 448 41.42 -42.78 18.83
N ALA A 449 41.95 -43.08 17.64
CA ALA A 449 41.43 -44.10 16.74
C ALA A 449 41.53 -45.50 17.36
N GLY A 450 40.38 -46.10 17.67
CA GLY A 450 40.26 -47.52 17.99
C GLY A 450 40.31 -48.36 16.71
N THR A 451 41.33 -49.20 16.62
CA THR A 451 41.54 -50.24 15.60
C THR A 451 40.39 -51.24 15.56
N ALA A 452 39.74 -51.38 14.39
CA ALA A 452 38.86 -52.51 14.08
C ALA A 452 39.65 -53.61 13.34
N PRO A 453 39.35 -54.91 13.55
CA PRO A 453 40.15 -56.02 13.02
C PRO A 453 39.79 -56.36 11.56
N ALA A 454 40.80 -56.86 10.84
CA ALA A 454 40.73 -57.29 9.45
C ALA A 454 39.86 -58.54 9.23
N PRO A 455 39.13 -58.66 8.10
CA PRO A 455 38.56 -59.92 7.66
C PRO A 455 39.60 -60.77 6.91
N ALA A 456 39.64 -62.06 7.28
CA ALA A 456 40.50 -63.08 6.70
C ALA A 456 40.20 -63.35 5.21
N GLY A 457 41.28 -63.66 4.48
CA GLY A 457 41.27 -63.84 3.03
C GLY A 457 40.68 -65.15 2.53
N THR A 458 40.56 -65.22 1.21
CA THR A 458 40.55 -66.47 0.44
C THR A 458 41.38 -66.26 -0.82
N ALA A 459 42.35 -67.16 -0.98
CA ALA A 459 43.29 -67.21 -2.09
C ALA A 459 42.67 -67.95 -3.29
N ALA A 460 43.27 -67.67 -4.45
CA ALA A 460 42.93 -68.13 -5.79
C ALA A 460 42.82 -69.66 -5.97
N GLN A 461 41.91 -70.06 -6.88
CA GLN A 461 42.20 -70.87 -8.06
C GLN A 461 41.43 -70.32 -9.25
#